data_AF-A0A7U5LZU9-F1
#
_entry.id   AF-A0A7U5LZU9-F1
#
_cell.length_a   1.000
_cell.length_b   1.000
_cell.length_c   1.000
_cell.angle_alpha   90.00
_cell.angle_beta   90.00
_cell.angle_gamma   90.00
#
_symmetry.space_group_name_H-M   'P 1'
#
loop_
_entity.id
_entity.type
_entity.pdbx_description
1 polymer ?
#
loop_
_entity_poly.entity_id
_entity_poly.type
_entity_poly.pdbx_seq_one_letter_code
_entity_poly.pdbx_strand_id
1 'polypeptide(L)'
;MEKQFADEKMKKYLRLMRLRRNFVLSVFLVPSVIIVVLMLARVDEKYLSIYFPITMIPIILFLMFKLLANDICSWCKCGFYINDLGSFVNGLSFIFRKQCSHCGKPEKLSKREIVD
;
A
#
# COMPACT_ATOMS: atom_id res chain seq x y z
N MET A 1 -13.24 29.23 -2.73
CA MET A 1 -13.70 28.07 -1.92
C MET A 1 -13.40 26.73 -2.61
N GLU A 2 -13.65 26.60 -3.92
CA GLU A 2 -13.41 25.37 -4.69
C GLU A 2 -11.94 24.91 -4.74
N LYS A 3 -10.97 25.85 -4.85
CA LYS A 3 -9.53 25.54 -4.81
C LYS A 3 -9.09 24.89 -3.49
N GLN A 4 -9.55 25.41 -2.35
CA GLN A 4 -9.22 24.85 -1.02
C GLN A 4 -9.75 23.43 -0.85
N PHE A 5 -10.94 23.14 -1.39
CA PHE A 5 -11.54 21.80 -1.34
C PHE A 5 -10.78 20.79 -2.22
N ALA A 6 -10.26 21.24 -3.37
CA ALA A 6 -9.40 20.43 -4.22
C ALA A 6 -8.06 20.10 -3.53
N ASP A 7 -7.47 21.07 -2.83
CA ASP A 7 -6.22 20.89 -2.08
C ASP A 7 -6.38 19.89 -0.92
N GLU A 8 -7.51 19.93 -0.21
CA GLU A 8 -7.78 18.99 0.89
C GLU A 8 -7.94 17.54 0.39
N LYS A 9 -8.64 17.35 -0.74
CA LYS A 9 -8.78 16.04 -1.39
C LYS A 9 -7.45 15.49 -1.88
N MET A 10 -6.61 16.33 -2.45
CA MET A 10 -5.26 15.97 -2.89
C MET A 10 -4.36 15.60 -1.71
N LYS A 11 -4.45 16.34 -0.59
CA LYS A 11 -3.70 16.03 0.64
C LYS A 11 -4.09 14.67 1.22
N LYS A 12 -5.38 14.32 1.24
CA LYS A 12 -5.87 12.99 1.65
C LYS A 12 -5.35 11.89 0.72
N TYR A 13 -5.39 12.13 -0.59
CA TYR A 13 -4.83 11.21 -1.60
C TYR A 13 -3.32 10.98 -1.42
N LEU A 14 -2.53 12.03 -1.21
CA LEU A 14 -1.08 11.90 -0.98
C LEU A 14 -0.76 11.15 0.31
N ARG A 15 -1.57 11.32 1.36
CA ARG A 15 -1.45 10.52 2.59
C ARG A 15 -1.68 9.04 2.31
N LEU A 16 -2.67 8.70 1.50
CA LEU A 16 -2.95 7.31 1.09
C LEU A 16 -1.80 6.70 0.32
N MET A 17 -1.28 7.42 -0.68
CA MET A 17 -0.12 6.97 -1.46
C MET A 17 1.13 6.80 -0.58
N ARG A 18 1.33 7.67 0.41
CA ARG A 18 2.43 7.54 1.37
C ARG A 18 2.26 6.33 2.28
N LEU A 19 1.06 6.12 2.82
CA LEU A 19 0.73 4.94 3.64
C LEU A 19 1.00 3.65 2.88
N ARG A 20 0.58 3.58 1.60
CA ARG A 20 0.84 2.44 0.72
C ARG A 20 2.32 2.23 0.46
N ARG A 21 3.07 3.28 0.11
CA ARG A 21 4.52 3.16 -0.11
C ARG A 21 5.21 2.67 1.16
N ASN A 22 4.83 3.20 2.33
CA ASN A 22 5.37 2.77 3.60
C ASN A 22 4.97 1.33 3.94
N PHE A 23 3.75 0.90 3.59
CA PHE A 23 3.30 -0.49 3.72
C PHE A 23 4.19 -1.43 2.90
N VAL A 24 4.31 -1.18 1.59
CA VAL A 24 5.15 -1.98 0.69
C VAL A 24 6.59 -2.02 1.18
N LEU A 25 7.17 -0.85 1.48
CA LEU A 25 8.51 -0.78 2.03
C LEU A 25 8.63 -1.57 3.34
N SER A 26 7.68 -1.47 4.27
CA SER A 26 7.74 -2.20 5.53
C SER A 26 7.66 -3.72 5.34
N VAL A 27 6.81 -4.20 4.43
CA VAL A 27 6.65 -5.64 4.15
C VAL A 27 7.89 -6.23 3.48
N PHE A 28 8.71 -5.44 2.79
CA PHE A 28 9.95 -5.94 2.17
C PHE A 28 11.20 -5.64 3.01
N LEU A 29 11.35 -4.43 3.55
CA LEU A 29 12.53 -4.01 4.33
C LEU A 29 12.58 -4.61 5.73
N VAL A 30 11.45 -4.66 6.46
CA VAL A 30 11.48 -5.15 7.84
C VAL A 30 11.85 -6.64 7.87
N PRO A 31 11.26 -7.50 7.01
CA PRO A 31 11.67 -8.90 6.89
C PRO A 31 13.12 -9.07 6.46
N SER A 32 13.60 -8.32 5.46
CA SER A 32 14.98 -8.45 4.99
C SER A 32 16.01 -8.04 6.05
N VAL A 33 15.78 -6.93 6.77
CA VAL A 33 16.65 -6.49 7.86
C VAL A 33 16.68 -7.51 8.99
N ILE A 34 15.53 -8.06 9.38
CA ILE A 34 15.46 -9.09 10.44
C ILE A 34 16.23 -10.35 10.02
N ILE A 35 16.08 -10.80 8.77
CA ILE A 35 16.83 -11.96 8.27
C ILE A 35 18.34 -11.69 8.33
N VAL A 36 18.80 -10.52 7.86
CA VAL A 36 20.23 -10.17 7.87
C VAL A 36 20.79 -10.15 9.31
N VAL A 37 20.07 -9.54 10.26
CA VAL A 37 20.50 -9.51 11.68
C VAL A 37 20.57 -10.93 12.27
N LEU A 38 19.58 -11.78 11.98
CA LEU A 38 19.56 -13.16 12.48
C LEU A 38 20.68 -14.00 11.85
N MET A 39 21.01 -13.78 10.58
CA MET A 39 22.16 -14.41 9.92
C MET A 39 23.48 -13.98 10.57
N LEU A 40 23.64 -12.68 10.88
CA LEU A 40 24.84 -12.17 11.59
C LEU A 40 24.96 -12.77 13.00
N ALA A 41 23.83 -13.01 13.67
CA ALA A 41 23.78 -13.65 14.99
C ALA A 41 23.97 -15.18 14.96
N ARG A 42 24.17 -15.79 13.78
CA ARG A 42 24.32 -17.25 13.58
C ARG A 42 23.18 -18.07 14.21
N VAL A 43 21.96 -17.56 14.13
CA VAL A 43 20.78 -18.29 14.61
C VAL A 43 20.51 -19.48 13.70
N ASP A 44 20.21 -20.64 14.30
CA ASP A 44 19.86 -21.85 13.58
C ASP A 44 18.68 -21.62 12.62
N GLU A 45 18.84 -22.02 11.36
CA GLU A 45 17.86 -21.82 10.28
C GLU A 45 16.49 -22.43 10.61
N LYS A 46 16.46 -23.49 11.41
CA LYS A 46 15.23 -24.14 11.88
C LYS A 46 14.36 -23.23 12.74
N TYR A 47 14.98 -22.37 13.55
CA TYR A 47 14.24 -21.38 14.34
C TYR A 47 13.78 -20.23 13.43
N LEU A 48 14.61 -19.84 12.47
CA LEU A 48 14.25 -18.80 11.51
C LEU A 48 13.01 -19.18 10.69
N SER A 49 12.93 -20.41 10.17
CA SER A 49 11.81 -20.85 9.33
C SER A 49 10.46 -20.91 10.06
N ILE A 50 10.46 -21.11 11.38
CA ILE A 50 9.23 -21.25 12.18
C ILE A 50 8.83 -19.92 12.83
N TYR A 51 9.75 -19.26 13.54
CA TYR A 51 9.42 -18.06 14.32
C TYR A 51 9.22 -16.82 13.44
N PHE A 52 9.89 -16.77 12.28
CA PHE A 52 9.75 -15.66 11.35
C PHE A 52 8.34 -15.52 10.77
N PRO A 53 7.71 -16.55 10.16
CA PRO A 53 6.33 -16.41 9.69
C PRO A 53 5.35 -16.15 10.82
N ILE A 54 5.52 -16.79 11.99
CA ILE A 54 4.65 -16.58 13.16
C ILE A 54 4.65 -15.11 13.60
N THR A 55 5.81 -14.45 13.57
CA THR A 55 5.92 -13.03 13.95
C THR A 55 5.51 -12.08 12.83
N MET A 56 5.79 -12.44 11.57
CA MET A 56 5.50 -11.58 10.41
C MET A 56 4.05 -11.57 9.99
N ILE A 57 3.35 -12.71 10.04
CA ILE A 57 1.95 -12.81 9.58
C ILE A 57 1.03 -11.82 10.32
N PRO A 58 1.04 -11.73 11.67
CA PRO A 58 0.22 -10.76 12.40
C PRO A 58 0.56 -9.31 12.05
N ILE A 59 1.84 -8.99 11.86
CA ILE A 59 2.30 -7.65 11.48
C ILE A 59 1.77 -7.28 10.10
N ILE A 60 1.88 -8.18 9.12
CA ILE A 60 1.39 -7.96 7.75
C ILE A 60 -0.14 -7.78 7.77
N LEU A 61 -0.88 -8.61 8.52
CA LEU A 61 -2.33 -8.50 8.64
C LEU A 61 -2.75 -7.16 9.26
N PHE A 62 -2.09 -6.74 10.34
CA PHE A 62 -2.36 -5.45 10.98
C PHE A 62 -2.09 -4.28 10.02
N LEU A 63 -0.96 -4.33 9.30
CA LEU A 63 -0.58 -3.31 8.33
C LEU A 63 -1.55 -3.28 7.13
N MET A 64 -2.02 -4.45 6.66
CA MET A 64 -3.05 -4.53 5.64
C MET A 64 -4.36 -3.91 6.12
N PHE A 65 -4.83 -4.28 7.32
CA PHE A 65 -6.04 -3.72 7.91
C PHE A 65 -5.96 -2.19 8.01
N LYS A 66 -4.82 -1.66 8.47
CA LYS A 66 -4.59 -0.20 8.54
C LYS A 66 -4.66 0.46 7.15
N LEU A 67 -4.21 -0.21 6.11
CA LEU A 67 -4.28 0.32 4.75
C LEU A 67 -5.71 0.27 4.23
N LEU A 68 -6.42 -0.85 4.40
CA LEU A 68 -7.83 -1.01 4.01
C LEU A 68 -8.75 -0.03 4.75
N ALA A 69 -8.54 0.19 6.05
CA ALA A 69 -9.31 1.15 6.84
C ALA A 69 -9.18 2.59 6.33
N ASN A 70 -8.06 2.90 5.67
CA ASN A 70 -7.84 4.19 5.05
C ASN A 70 -8.23 4.20 3.57
N ASP A 71 -8.62 3.08 2.96
CA ASP A 71 -8.75 2.91 1.51
C ASP A 71 -9.98 3.58 0.87
N ILE A 72 -10.23 4.84 1.22
CA ILE A 72 -11.38 5.61 0.79
C ILE A 72 -10.92 6.68 -0.20
N CYS A 73 -11.50 6.65 -1.39
CA CYS A 73 -11.25 7.68 -2.38
C CYS A 73 -11.75 9.06 -1.90
N SER A 74 -10.88 10.06 -1.92
CA SER A 74 -11.22 11.43 -1.49
C SER A 74 -12.22 12.15 -2.42
N TRP A 75 -12.49 11.59 -3.61
CA TRP A 75 -13.45 12.13 -4.57
C TRP A 75 -14.81 11.44 -4.54
N CYS A 76 -14.86 10.13 -4.76
CA CYS A 76 -16.13 9.38 -4.82
C CYS A 76 -16.53 8.71 -3.49
N LYS A 77 -15.67 8.73 -2.47
CA LYS A 77 -15.86 8.01 -1.19
C LYS A 77 -16.02 6.49 -1.30
N CYS A 78 -15.92 5.91 -2.49
CA CYS A 78 -15.84 4.47 -2.68
C CYS A 78 -14.45 3.94 -2.31
N GLY A 79 -14.36 2.61 -2.15
CA GLY A 79 -13.07 1.92 -2.00
C GLY A 79 -12.14 2.28 -3.16
N PHE A 80 -10.90 2.64 -2.85
CA PHE A 80 -9.95 3.06 -3.89
C PHE A 80 -9.47 1.87 -4.72
N TYR A 81 -9.33 0.68 -4.10
CA TYR A 81 -8.93 -0.57 -4.77
C TYR A 81 -10.07 -1.55 -5.04
N ILE A 82 -11.20 -1.43 -4.34
CA ILE A 82 -12.35 -2.31 -4.54
C ILE A 82 -13.05 -1.88 -5.84
N ASN A 83 -13.16 -2.79 -6.81
CA ASN A 83 -14.06 -2.63 -7.95
C ASN A 83 -15.49 -3.00 -7.53
N ASP A 84 -16.49 -2.57 -8.29
CA ASP A 84 -17.92 -2.88 -8.03
C ASP A 84 -18.23 -4.39 -7.92
N LEU A 85 -17.33 -5.26 -8.38
CA LEU A 85 -17.43 -6.73 -8.27
C LEU A 85 -16.72 -7.32 -7.03
N GLY A 86 -16.17 -6.51 -6.12
CA GLY A 86 -15.46 -7.01 -4.94
C GLY A 86 -14.14 -7.71 -5.24
N SER A 87 -13.66 -7.70 -6.49
CA SER A 87 -12.42 -8.35 -6.88
C SER A 87 -11.21 -7.41 -6.77
N PHE A 88 -10.20 -7.85 -6.01
CA PHE A 88 -8.85 -7.30 -6.07
C PHE A 88 -8.23 -7.76 -7.39
N VAL A 89 -8.42 -6.98 -8.47
CA VAL A 89 -7.78 -7.27 -9.76
C VAL A 89 -6.27 -7.11 -9.60
N ASN A 90 -5.54 -8.23 -9.58
CA ASN A 90 -4.07 -8.35 -9.47
C ASN A 90 -3.46 -7.66 -8.23
N GLY A 91 -2.86 -8.45 -7.33
CA GLY A 91 -2.13 -7.93 -6.15
C GLY A 91 -1.00 -6.93 -6.49
N LEU A 92 -0.48 -6.95 -7.71
CA LEU A 92 0.48 -5.95 -8.22
C LEU A 92 -0.19 -4.60 -8.55
N SER A 93 -1.45 -4.59 -9.00
CA SER A 93 -2.18 -3.35 -9.24
C SER A 93 -2.36 -2.58 -7.93
N PHE A 94 -2.48 -3.28 -6.80
CA PHE A 94 -2.45 -2.72 -5.46
C PHE A 94 -1.12 -2.03 -5.11
N ILE A 95 -0.03 -2.20 -5.86
CA ILE A 95 1.24 -1.48 -5.66
C ILE A 95 1.44 -0.33 -6.67
N PHE A 96 0.97 -0.49 -7.91
CA PHE A 96 1.24 0.49 -8.99
C PHE A 96 0.08 1.41 -9.36
N ARG A 97 -1.17 1.04 -9.04
CA ARG A 97 -2.36 1.84 -9.39
C ARG A 97 -2.35 3.18 -8.69
N LYS A 98 -2.22 4.28 -9.43
CA LYS A 98 -2.29 5.64 -8.89
C LYS A 98 -3.70 6.27 -8.99
N GLN A 99 -4.64 5.60 -9.66
CA GLN A 99 -5.99 6.10 -9.92
C GLN A 99 -7.06 5.24 -9.24
N CYS A 100 -8.12 5.87 -8.75
CA CYS A 100 -9.28 5.20 -8.18
C CYS A 100 -9.98 4.33 -9.24
N SER A 101 -10.35 3.10 -8.89
CA SER A 101 -11.15 2.19 -9.73
C SER A 101 -12.48 2.75 -10.18
N HIS A 102 -13.18 3.41 -9.28
CA HIS A 102 -14.55 3.79 -9.49
C HIS A 102 -14.69 5.14 -10.21
N CYS A 103 -13.78 6.09 -9.98
CA CYS A 103 -13.89 7.45 -10.54
C CYS A 103 -12.72 7.90 -11.39
N GLY A 104 -11.67 7.09 -11.55
CA GLY A 104 -10.50 7.41 -12.38
C GLY A 104 -9.62 8.56 -11.87
N LYS A 105 -9.96 9.18 -10.72
CA LYS A 105 -9.19 10.28 -10.15
C LYS A 105 -7.96 9.77 -9.38
N PRO A 106 -6.82 10.49 -9.41
CA PRO A 106 -6.62 11.81 -10.03
C PRO A 106 -6.46 11.74 -11.56
N GLU A 107 -7.14 12.65 -12.27
CA GLU A 107 -7.23 12.77 -13.74
C GLU A 107 -5.88 12.99 -14.46
N LYS A 108 -4.78 13.23 -13.75
CA LYS A 108 -3.48 13.58 -14.33
C LYS A 108 -2.35 12.79 -13.71
N LEU A 109 -2.10 11.59 -14.23
CA LEU A 109 -0.79 10.92 -14.12
C LEU A 109 -0.44 10.11 -15.39
N SER A 110 -1.40 9.84 -16.29
CA SER A 110 -1.16 9.03 -17.50
C SER A 110 -0.72 9.80 -18.74
N LYS A 111 -0.64 11.14 -18.70
CA LYS A 111 -0.30 11.96 -19.90
C LYS A 111 1.15 12.49 -19.93
N ARG A 112 2.03 12.08 -19.02
CA ARG A 112 3.44 12.57 -18.97
C ARG A 112 4.52 11.46 -18.93
N GLU A 113 4.17 10.19 -19.05
CA GLU A 113 5.16 9.08 -19.13
C GLU A 113 5.22 8.44 -20.53
N ILE A 114 4.70 9.11 -21.58
CA ILE A 114 4.80 8.63 -22.99
C ILE A 114 5.55 9.65 -23.88
N VAL A 115 6.13 10.70 -23.31
CA VAL A 115 7.03 11.63 -24.02
C VAL A 115 8.11 12.04 -23.03
N ASP A 116 9.10 11.17 -22.87
CA ASP A 116 10.53 11.47 -22.68
C ASP A 116 11.31 10.14 -22.77
#